data_AF-G7GDV1-F1
#
_entry.id   AF-G7GDV1-F1
#
_cell.length_a   1.000
_cell.length_b   1.000
_cell.length_c   1.000
_cell.angle_alpha   90.00
_cell.angle_beta   90.00
_cell.angle_gamma   90.00
#
_symmetry.space_group_name_H-M   'P 1'
#
loop_
_entity.id
_entity.type
_entity.pdbx_description
1 polymer ?
#
loop_
_entity_poly.entity_id
_entity_poly.type
_entity_poly.pdbx_seq_one_letter_code
_entity_poly.pdbx_strand_id
1 'polypeptide(L)'
;MNRSCQNRNNSDFFSEMEHSNRLYCFDKNKTSKYYNQLDRFDGCYFGDDFYAANVKLIRYELNNEGRKASVYTVIIIDHWFDQCEYENVNSFLSIMLVDINYLTKWSIVSLLRSTYSAKDLLPSWQDFYEKSYEVLEQKNYNAKKLLKGLNR
;
A
#
# COMPACT_ATOMS: atom_id res chain seq x y z
N MET A 1 -7.78 16.65 0.69
CA MET A 1 -6.81 16.78 -0.41
C MET A 1 -7.02 15.58 -1.31
N ASN A 2 -7.66 15.77 -2.47
CA ASN A 2 -7.78 14.73 -3.48
C ASN A 2 -6.39 14.44 -4.04
N ARG A 3 -5.91 13.20 -3.94
CA ARG A 3 -4.67 12.79 -4.60
C ARG A 3 -4.98 12.58 -6.09
N SER A 4 -5.05 13.69 -6.82
CA SER A 4 -5.00 13.69 -8.28
C SER A 4 -3.55 13.56 -8.70
N CYS A 5 -3.24 12.59 -9.57
CA CYS A 5 -1.94 12.48 -10.20
C CYS A 5 -1.55 13.80 -10.86
N GLN A 6 -0.57 14.51 -10.27
CA GLN A 6 0.02 15.66 -10.93
C GLN A 6 0.95 15.15 -12.02
N ASN A 7 0.46 15.25 -13.25
CA ASN A 7 1.20 14.92 -14.47
C ASN A 7 2.49 15.75 -14.51
N ARG A 8 3.64 15.12 -14.22
CA ARG A 8 4.93 15.75 -14.49
C ARG A 8 5.23 15.56 -15.97
N ASN A 9 4.81 16.54 -16.76
CA ASN A 9 5.36 16.76 -18.09
C ASN A 9 6.88 16.90 -17.96
N ASN A 10 7.61 15.90 -18.43
CA ASN A 10 8.95 16.08 -18.98
C ASN A 10 9.02 15.28 -20.27
N SER A 11 9.04 16.03 -21.35
CA SER A 11 9.30 15.60 -22.71
C SER A 11 10.68 14.95 -22.84
N ASP A 12 10.76 14.09 -23.85
CA ASP A 12 11.98 13.57 -24.48
C ASP A 12 12.77 12.54 -23.70
N PHE A 13 12.52 11.25 -23.96
CA PHE A 13 13.56 10.22 -24.13
C PHE A 13 12.94 8.94 -24.72
N PHE A 14 12.37 9.06 -25.93
CA PHE A 14 12.10 7.88 -26.77
C PHE A 14 13.40 7.50 -27.48
N SER A 15 14.12 6.52 -26.93
CA SER A 15 14.98 5.63 -27.72
C SER A 15 15.19 4.35 -26.94
N GLU A 16 14.71 3.25 -27.51
CA GLU A 16 15.23 1.88 -27.34
C GLU A 16 15.70 1.47 -25.95
N MET A 17 14.95 0.60 -25.27
CA MET A 17 15.60 -0.57 -24.69
C MET A 17 14.63 -1.66 -24.30
N GLU A 18 14.89 -2.81 -24.92
CA GLU A 18 14.59 -4.18 -24.54
C GLU A 18 14.45 -4.41 -23.03
N HIS A 19 13.62 -5.42 -22.71
CA HIS A 19 13.39 -5.99 -21.39
C HIS A 19 14.61 -5.92 -20.47
N SER A 20 14.64 -4.92 -19.59
CA SER A 20 15.68 -4.78 -18.59
C SER A 20 15.05 -4.19 -17.34
N ASN A 21 15.14 -4.96 -16.24
CA ASN A 21 14.94 -4.52 -14.86
C ASN A 21 15.86 -3.34 -14.52
N ARG A 22 15.58 -2.15 -15.07
CA ARG A 22 16.30 -0.93 -14.72
C ARG A 22 15.73 -0.38 -13.42
N LEU A 23 16.45 -0.69 -12.35
CA LEU A 23 16.34 -0.09 -11.02
C LEU A 23 16.52 1.43 -11.13
N TYR A 24 15.44 2.19 -10.96
CA TYR A 24 15.49 3.65 -10.94
C TYR A 24 15.84 4.18 -9.55
N CYS A 25 17.07 4.68 -9.37
CA CYS A 25 17.51 5.51 -8.24
C CYS A 25 16.63 6.75 -8.09
N PHE A 26 15.63 6.75 -7.20
CA PHE A 26 15.00 8.01 -6.78
C PHE A 26 15.87 8.74 -5.77
N ASP A 27 16.16 9.99 -6.11
CA ASP A 27 17.02 10.90 -5.35
C ASP A 27 16.45 11.17 -3.95
N LYS A 28 17.30 11.09 -2.92
CA LYS A 28 16.98 11.08 -1.47
C LYS A 28 16.28 12.34 -0.93
N ASN A 29 15.89 13.27 -1.78
CA ASN A 29 15.55 14.64 -1.39
C ASN A 29 14.06 14.91 -1.11
N LYS A 30 13.22 13.87 -1.04
CA LYS A 30 11.87 13.98 -0.46
C LYS A 30 11.66 12.93 0.61
N THR A 31 12.18 13.23 1.80
CA THR A 31 11.96 12.45 3.03
C THR A 31 10.47 12.42 3.37
N SER A 32 9.75 11.40 2.91
CA SER A 32 8.51 11.00 3.56
C SER A 32 8.86 10.57 4.99
N LYS A 33 8.13 11.13 5.96
CA LYS A 33 8.39 11.04 7.41
C LYS A 33 8.45 9.59 7.93
N TYR A 34 7.98 8.62 7.15
CA TYR A 34 7.89 7.21 7.52
C TYR A 34 9.16 6.40 7.19
N TYR A 35 10.00 6.87 6.27
CA TYR A 35 11.22 6.15 5.86
C TYR A 35 12.23 5.98 7.00
N ASN A 36 12.27 6.91 7.95
CA ASN A 36 13.21 6.88 9.07
C ASN A 36 12.80 5.91 10.20
N GLN A 37 11.60 5.32 10.16
CA GLN A 37 11.17 4.33 11.16
C GLN A 37 11.55 2.88 10.80
N LEU A 38 12.14 2.70 9.62
CA LEU A 38 12.72 1.45 9.14
C LEU A 38 14.24 1.54 9.22
N ASP A 39 14.79 1.75 10.42
CA ASP A 39 16.24 1.74 10.63
C ASP A 39 16.84 0.46 10.02
N ARG A 40 17.66 0.62 8.97
CA ARG A 40 18.36 -0.43 8.22
C ARG A 40 17.47 -1.49 7.57
N PHE A 41 16.59 -1.09 6.67
CA PHE A 41 16.32 -1.98 5.53
C PHE A 41 17.35 -1.66 4.45
N ASP A 42 18.24 -2.63 4.20
CA ASP A 42 19.27 -2.60 3.17
C ASP A 42 18.74 -1.95 1.88
N GLY A 43 19.60 -1.18 1.20
CA GLY A 43 19.33 -0.30 0.07
C GLY A 43 18.71 -0.96 -1.18
N CYS A 44 17.57 -1.60 -1.01
CA CYS A 44 16.77 -2.28 -2.02
C CYS A 44 15.49 -1.48 -2.26
N TYR A 45 15.25 -1.24 -3.54
CA TYR A 45 14.22 -0.40 -4.10
C TYR A 45 12.80 -0.82 -3.71
N PHE A 46 11.95 0.16 -3.42
CA PHE A 46 10.51 -0.03 -3.53
C PHE A 46 10.16 0.05 -5.01
N GLY A 47 10.08 -1.12 -5.63
CA GLY A 47 9.56 -1.39 -6.98
C GLY A 47 8.87 -2.75 -7.00
N ASP A 48 8.37 -3.17 -5.84
CA ASP A 48 7.67 -4.45 -5.70
C ASP A 48 6.37 -4.34 -6.51
N ASP A 49 6.19 -5.24 -7.47
CA ASP A 49 4.89 -5.43 -8.11
C ASP A 49 3.86 -5.96 -7.09
N PHE A 50 2.61 -6.05 -7.52
CA PHE A 50 1.51 -6.57 -6.70
C PHE A 50 1.86 -7.91 -5.99
N TYR A 51 2.55 -8.82 -6.68
CA TYR A 51 2.83 -10.16 -6.16
C TYR A 51 3.92 -10.11 -5.08
N ALA A 52 5.05 -9.46 -5.38
CA ALA A 52 6.14 -9.28 -4.44
C ALA A 52 5.67 -8.56 -3.17
N ALA A 53 4.82 -7.55 -3.34
CA ALA A 53 4.27 -6.79 -2.22
C ALA A 53 3.36 -7.63 -1.33
N ASN A 54 2.50 -8.46 -1.91
CA ASN A 54 1.67 -9.37 -1.14
C ASN A 54 2.51 -10.37 -0.34
N VAL A 55 3.46 -11.05 -0.99
CA VAL A 55 4.32 -12.06 -0.34
C VAL A 55 5.05 -11.46 0.86
N LYS A 56 5.57 -10.24 0.71
CA LYS A 56 6.30 -9.54 1.77
C LYS A 56 5.40 -9.12 2.92
N LEU A 57 4.21 -8.58 2.63
CA LEU A 57 3.21 -8.26 3.64
C LEU A 57 2.84 -9.50 4.46
N ILE A 58 2.53 -10.61 3.77
CA ILE A 58 2.15 -11.89 4.38
C ILE A 58 3.26 -12.42 5.27
N ARG A 59 4.51 -12.37 4.80
CA ARG A 59 5.66 -12.81 5.59
C ARG A 59 5.76 -12.05 6.92
N TYR A 60 5.50 -10.73 6.92
CA TYR A 60 5.47 -9.97 8.17
C TYR A 60 4.30 -10.40 9.08
N GLU A 61 3.12 -10.63 8.52
CA GLU A 61 1.96 -11.08 9.32
C GLU A 61 2.19 -12.44 9.96
N LEU A 62 2.70 -13.42 9.19
CA LEU A 62 2.99 -14.78 9.68
C LEU A 62 4.08 -14.80 10.75
N ASN A 63 5.02 -13.84 10.71
CA ASN A 63 6.08 -13.69 11.71
C ASN A 63 5.63 -12.89 12.95
N ASN A 64 4.34 -12.57 13.09
CA ASN A 64 3.80 -11.69 14.14
C ASN A 64 4.40 -10.26 14.12
N GLU A 65 4.88 -9.81 12.95
CA GLU A 65 5.48 -8.50 12.75
C GLU A 65 4.46 -7.49 12.18
N GLY A 66 3.22 -7.53 12.65
CA GLY A 66 2.11 -6.71 12.11
C GLY A 66 2.37 -5.19 12.10
N ARG A 67 3.26 -4.68 12.97
CA ARG A 67 3.71 -3.27 12.89
C ARG A 67 4.58 -3.02 11.65
N LYS A 68 5.51 -3.92 11.33
CA LYS A 68 6.35 -3.82 10.12
C LYS A 68 5.48 -3.97 8.87
N ALA A 69 4.55 -4.93 8.90
CA ALA A 69 3.52 -5.10 7.87
C ALA A 69 2.79 -3.77 7.59
N SER A 70 2.30 -3.09 8.63
CA SER A 70 1.59 -1.82 8.47
C SER A 70 2.44 -0.68 7.90
N VAL A 71 3.72 -0.59 8.29
CA VAL A 71 4.62 0.44 7.76
C VAL A 71 4.92 0.15 6.29
N TYR A 72 5.23 -1.11 5.96
CA TYR A 72 5.48 -1.56 4.61
C TYR A 72 4.28 -1.27 3.68
N THR A 73 3.06 -1.59 4.13
CA THR A 73 1.82 -1.25 3.41
C THR A 73 1.74 0.23 3.04
N VAL A 74 2.00 1.13 4.00
CA VAL A 74 1.91 2.58 3.71
C VAL A 74 2.91 2.96 2.63
N ILE A 75 4.14 2.47 2.74
CA ILE A 75 5.21 2.82 1.79
C ILE A 75 4.90 2.30 0.38
N ILE A 76 4.47 1.05 0.23
CA ILE A 76 4.22 0.49 -1.10
C ILE A 76 3.00 1.12 -1.77
N ILE A 77 1.95 1.41 -0.99
CA ILE A 77 0.77 2.12 -1.52
C ILE A 77 1.12 3.55 -1.93
N ASP A 78 1.91 4.27 -1.11
CA ASP A 78 2.39 5.61 -1.48
C ASP A 78 3.25 5.55 -2.75
N HIS A 79 4.11 4.54 -2.90
CA HIS A 79 4.91 4.33 -4.10
C HIS A 79 4.04 4.12 -5.35
N TRP A 80 3.05 3.23 -5.30
CA TRP A 80 2.14 3.01 -6.44
C TRP A 80 1.31 4.25 -6.77
N PHE A 81 0.87 5.02 -5.77
CA PHE A 81 0.21 6.29 -6.04
C PHE A 81 1.14 7.31 -6.72
N ASP A 82 2.41 7.37 -6.32
CA ASP A 82 3.40 8.25 -6.96
C ASP A 82 3.67 7.88 -8.43
N GLN A 83 3.50 6.60 -8.78
CA GLN A 83 3.61 6.09 -10.16
C GLN A 83 2.27 6.04 -10.90
N CYS A 84 1.17 6.48 -10.29
CA CYS A 84 -0.19 6.38 -10.83
C CYS A 84 -0.65 4.94 -11.15
N GLU A 85 -0.10 3.95 -10.44
CA GLU A 85 -0.41 2.53 -10.57
C GLU A 85 -1.65 2.14 -9.74
N TYR A 86 -2.79 2.77 -10.05
CA TYR A 86 -4.06 2.49 -9.35
C TYR A 86 -4.50 1.04 -9.48
N GLU A 87 -4.14 0.35 -10.57
CA GLU A 87 -4.41 -1.06 -10.79
C GLU A 87 -3.71 -1.96 -9.76
N ASN A 88 -2.46 -1.64 -9.39
CA ASN A 88 -1.73 -2.37 -8.36
C ASN A 88 -2.41 -2.19 -7.00
N VAL A 89 -2.78 -0.95 -6.66
CA VAL A 89 -3.53 -0.66 -5.41
C VAL A 89 -4.87 -1.39 -5.39
N ASN A 90 -5.64 -1.32 -6.47
CA ASN A 90 -6.97 -1.94 -6.54
C ASN A 90 -6.88 -3.48 -6.50
N SER A 91 -5.89 -4.06 -7.18
CA SER A 91 -5.58 -5.49 -7.10
C SER A 91 -5.19 -5.88 -5.67
N PHE A 92 -4.43 -5.03 -4.98
CA PHE A 92 -4.04 -5.27 -3.59
C PHE A 92 -5.24 -5.31 -2.62
N LEU A 93 -6.29 -4.53 -2.90
CA LEU A 93 -7.52 -4.51 -2.09
C LEU A 93 -8.51 -5.63 -2.47
N SER A 94 -8.50 -6.09 -3.73
CA SER A 94 -9.47 -7.08 -4.24
C SER A 94 -8.94 -8.50 -4.29
N ILE A 95 -7.76 -8.68 -4.88
CA ILE A 95 -7.11 -9.95 -5.14
C ILE A 95 -6.01 -10.07 -4.09
N MET A 96 -6.40 -10.19 -2.83
CA MET A 96 -5.40 -10.42 -1.79
C MET A 96 -4.99 -11.89 -1.84
N LEU A 97 -3.68 -12.19 -2.00
CA LEU A 97 -3.19 -13.57 -2.07
C LEU A 97 -3.48 -14.36 -0.78
N VAL A 98 -3.71 -13.65 0.31
CA VAL A 98 -4.08 -14.18 1.61
C VAL A 98 -5.37 -13.51 2.06
N ASP A 99 -6.28 -14.33 2.57
CA ASP A 99 -7.55 -13.89 3.12
C ASP A 99 -7.31 -12.80 4.19
N ILE A 100 -8.11 -11.73 4.14
CA ILE A 100 -8.11 -10.63 5.11
C ILE A 100 -8.20 -11.13 6.57
N ASN A 101 -8.78 -12.31 6.80
CA ASN A 101 -8.82 -13.00 8.08
C ASN A 101 -7.44 -13.30 8.68
N TYR A 102 -6.38 -13.32 7.88
CA TYR A 102 -5.01 -13.50 8.38
C TYR A 102 -4.28 -12.19 8.67
N LEU A 103 -4.83 -11.04 8.28
CA LEU A 103 -4.22 -9.76 8.57
C LEU A 103 -4.44 -9.32 10.02
N THR A 104 -3.43 -8.67 10.57
CA THR A 104 -3.58 -7.98 11.84
C THR A 104 -4.36 -6.68 11.66
N LYS A 105 -4.94 -6.18 12.75
CA LYS A 105 -5.61 -4.86 12.76
C LYS A 105 -4.71 -3.73 12.25
N TRP A 106 -3.38 -3.87 12.38
CA TRP A 106 -2.42 -2.87 11.95
C TRP A 106 -2.42 -2.73 10.43
N SER A 107 -2.27 -3.84 9.71
CA SER A 107 -2.24 -3.86 8.25
C SER A 107 -3.58 -3.48 7.63
N ILE A 108 -4.69 -3.99 8.20
CA ILE A 108 -6.05 -3.61 7.77
C ILE A 108 -6.22 -2.09 7.85
N VAL A 109 -5.91 -1.51 9.02
CA VAL A 109 -6.09 -0.08 9.25
C VAL A 109 -5.12 0.75 8.40
N SER A 110 -3.87 0.30 8.21
CA SER A 110 -2.93 1.01 7.34
C SER A 110 -3.38 0.99 5.89
N LEU A 111 -3.85 -0.16 5.37
CA LEU A 111 -4.36 -0.29 4.00
C LEU A 111 -5.52 0.67 3.74
N LEU A 112 -6.54 0.66 4.61
CA LEU A 112 -7.69 1.53 4.45
C LEU A 112 -7.31 3.00 4.52
N ARG A 113 -6.42 3.38 5.45
CA ARG A 113 -6.00 4.78 5.62
C ARG A 113 -5.09 5.28 4.51
N SER A 114 -4.16 4.47 4.03
CA SER A 114 -3.26 4.88 2.94
C SER A 114 -4.02 5.04 1.63
N THR A 115 -5.08 4.25 1.42
CA THR A 115 -5.89 4.28 0.19
C THR A 115 -7.10 5.23 0.24
N TYR A 116 -7.53 5.68 1.42
CA TYR A 116 -8.75 6.48 1.61
C TYR A 116 -8.84 7.73 0.71
N SER A 117 -7.71 8.43 0.49
CA SER A 117 -7.71 9.66 -0.33
C SER A 117 -8.02 9.44 -1.81
N ALA A 118 -7.97 8.20 -2.27
CA ALA A 118 -8.27 7.80 -3.65
C ALA A 118 -9.41 6.76 -3.72
N LYS A 119 -10.18 6.57 -2.64
CA LYS A 119 -11.24 5.56 -2.55
C LYS A 119 -12.23 5.62 -3.72
N ASP A 120 -12.56 6.83 -4.19
CA ASP A 120 -13.53 7.04 -5.29
C ASP A 120 -12.96 6.61 -6.65
N LEU A 121 -11.64 6.41 -6.73
CA LEU A 121 -10.92 5.90 -7.91
C LEU A 121 -10.57 4.41 -7.77
N LEU A 122 -10.92 3.78 -6.65
CA LEU A 122 -10.58 2.39 -6.32
C LEU A 122 -11.88 1.59 -6.16
N PRO A 123 -12.38 0.95 -7.23
CA PRO A 123 -13.65 0.22 -7.19
C PRO A 123 -13.75 -0.80 -6.04
N SER A 124 -12.63 -1.40 -5.65
CA SER A 124 -12.56 -2.44 -4.62
C SER A 124 -12.44 -1.89 -3.20
N TRP A 125 -12.39 -0.57 -3.02
CA TRP A 125 -12.17 0.04 -1.71
C TRP A 125 -13.35 -0.18 -0.76
N GLN A 126 -14.58 0.01 -1.24
CA GLN A 126 -15.78 -0.16 -0.42
C GLN A 126 -15.95 -1.60 0.06
N ASP A 127 -15.81 -2.58 -0.85
CA ASP A 127 -15.86 -4.00 -0.52
C ASP A 127 -14.78 -4.37 0.51
N PHE A 128 -13.57 -3.83 0.35
CA PHE A 128 -12.49 -4.05 1.31
C PHE A 128 -12.79 -3.43 2.67
N TYR A 129 -13.39 -2.24 2.71
CA TYR A 129 -13.82 -1.58 3.96
C TYR A 129 -14.86 -2.40 4.71
N GLU A 130 -15.89 -2.90 4.01
CA GLU A 130 -16.96 -3.71 4.62
C GLU A 130 -16.43 -5.02 5.19
N LYS A 131 -15.64 -5.76 4.40
CA LYS A 131 -14.96 -6.98 4.87
C LYS A 131 -14.04 -6.70 6.05
N SER A 132 -13.29 -5.60 6.01
CA SER A 132 -12.42 -5.19 7.12
C SER A 132 -13.19 -4.94 8.41
N TYR A 133 -14.37 -4.32 8.31
CA TYR A 133 -15.23 -4.07 9.45
C TYR A 133 -15.67 -5.39 10.09
N GLU A 134 -16.18 -6.33 9.29
CA GLU A 134 -16.62 -7.66 9.74
C GLU A 134 -15.49 -8.43 10.43
N VAL A 135 -14.32 -8.51 9.79
CA VAL A 135 -13.15 -9.24 10.30
C VAL A 135 -12.66 -8.65 11.62
N LEU A 136 -12.67 -7.32 11.75
CA LEU A 136 -12.25 -6.66 12.99
C LEU A 136 -13.22 -6.97 14.15
N GLU A 137 -14.53 -6.94 13.91
CA GLU A 137 -15.53 -7.29 14.91
C GLU A 137 -15.46 -8.78 15.28
N GLN A 138 -15.30 -9.70 14.31
CA GLN A 138 -15.11 -11.13 14.55
C GLN A 138 -13.88 -11.42 15.42
N LYS A 139 -12.81 -10.61 15.28
CA LYS A 139 -11.61 -10.70 16.10
C LYS A 139 -11.73 -9.98 17.46
N ASN A 140 -12.94 -9.58 17.87
CA ASN A 140 -13.21 -8.83 19.10
C ASN A 140 -12.47 -7.48 19.19
N TYR A 141 -12.17 -6.85 18.06
CA TYR A 141 -11.70 -5.48 18.03
C TYR A 141 -12.88 -4.52 17.89
N ASN A 142 -12.73 -3.31 18.44
CA ASN A 142 -13.71 -2.25 18.24
C ASN A 142 -13.52 -1.62 16.85
N ALA A 143 -14.15 -2.19 15.82
CA ALA A 143 -13.98 -1.77 14.43
C ALA A 143 -14.44 -0.32 14.24
N LYS A 144 -15.57 0.06 14.85
CA LYS A 144 -16.07 1.43 14.86
C LYS A 144 -15.03 2.46 15.32
N LYS A 145 -14.25 2.13 16.36
CA LYS A 145 -13.18 3.00 16.86
C LYS A 145 -11.96 2.99 15.94
N LEU A 146 -11.56 1.82 15.44
CA LEU A 146 -10.37 1.68 14.59
C LEU A 146 -10.56 2.34 13.22
N LEU A 147 -11.75 2.23 12.64
CA LEU A 147 -12.09 2.71 11.30
C LEU A 147 -12.78 4.08 11.31
N LYS A 148 -12.82 4.75 12.46
CA LYS A 148 -13.44 6.06 12.60
C LYS A 148 -12.89 7.05 11.56
N GLY A 149 -13.81 7.68 10.82
CA GLY A 149 -13.48 8.69 9.81
C GLY A 149 -13.24 8.14 8.41
N LEU A 150 -13.33 6.83 8.21
CA LEU A 150 -13.18 6.18 6.90
C LEU A 150 -14.53 5.86 6.24
N ASN A 151 -15.65 6.06 6.94
CA ASN A 151 -17.01 5.80 6.44
C ASN A 151 -17.72 7.03 5.85
N ARG A 152 -16.96 8.08 5.54
CA ARG A 152 -17.44 9.33 4.94
C ARG A 152 -17.03 9.37 3.49
#